data_AF-A0AAX7VPC3-F1
#
_entry.id   AF-A0AAX7VPC3-F1
#
_cell.length_a   1.000
_cell.length_b   1.000
_cell.length_c   1.000
_cell.angle_alpha   90.00
_cell.angle_beta   90.00
_cell.angle_gamma   90.00
#
_symmetry.space_group_name_H-M   'P 1'
#
loop_
_entity.id
_entity.type
_entity.pdbx_description
1 polymer ?
#
loop_
_entity_poly.entity_id
_entity_poly.type
_entity_poly.pdbx_seq_one_letter_code
_entity_poly.pdbx_strand_id
1 'polypeptide(L)'
;MLPQKDGLSLSPAKVFSIFIFHLLIHLNRAESQVVGPHQPVVALVDDDVILPCHVEPAEDVTAEILEWTRSDLNPRFVHVWRSGQDLVNTRNPSYRGRASLFINELKRGNISLKLSKVKLSDEGTYECSIPLMEKKSFVKLVVASDAATSPVISLSGIDKNRGGVVLQCESAGWYPEPELLWLDGEGNLLSAGPTETLRGPDDLYTVSSRVTVEKRHSNNITCRVQQKKISQNRETHIHVPEDFFEVPSSSPSVIIGLAVCLALCIMLLISSAAVLLCRMKKHKNNRSPEDQTDVGGAEVPLRGSSPKTKNKTSCWPITWTSKLQEEQKRREEAEKNLQDIKEELSGNISQAQKEKQEMERLRNELDSTNQQLQQEKTAAEDLKKKNCELSGNISQAQKEKQKMERLRNELDSTKQQLPITSRRKILEEQQRREEAEKNLQDIKEKLYGNISQAQEEKQKMERLRNELDSTKQQLPITSRRKILEEQQRREEAEKNLQDIKEKMLQAEKTRNDESDRKLKELVKQLQHEKKKTEKNLNELVKQLEEEKNKTEVSRSSLFNFIFPE
;
A
#
# COMPACT_ATOMS: atom_id res chain seq x y z
N MET A 1 -5.21 -7.26 -89.52
CA MET A 1 -6.14 -7.87 -88.55
C MET A 1 -5.78 -7.34 -87.16
N LEU A 2 -6.60 -6.42 -86.64
CA LEU A 2 -6.58 -5.96 -85.24
C LEU A 2 -8.03 -6.07 -84.75
N PRO A 3 -8.33 -6.78 -83.65
CA PRO A 3 -9.70 -6.92 -83.19
C PRO A 3 -10.14 -5.63 -82.50
N GLN A 4 -11.29 -5.13 -82.96
CA GLN A 4 -12.03 -4.00 -82.42
C GLN A 4 -12.53 -4.34 -81.01
N LYS A 5 -12.17 -3.52 -80.02
CA LYS A 5 -12.68 -3.64 -78.65
C LYS A 5 -14.16 -3.24 -78.63
N ASP A 6 -15.01 -4.20 -78.30
CA ASP A 6 -16.41 -3.94 -77.96
C ASP A 6 -16.47 -3.13 -76.67
N GLY A 7 -16.94 -1.88 -76.78
CA GLY A 7 -17.23 -1.03 -75.64
C GLY A 7 -18.44 -1.57 -74.89
N LEU A 8 -18.26 -1.88 -73.60
CA LEU A 8 -19.37 -2.18 -72.70
C LEU A 8 -20.31 -0.97 -72.61
N SER A 9 -21.43 -1.02 -73.34
CA SER A 9 -22.54 -0.07 -73.16
C SER A 9 -23.31 -0.44 -71.89
N LEU A 10 -23.08 0.30 -70.81
CA LEU A 10 -23.80 0.12 -69.55
C LEU A 10 -25.16 0.82 -69.65
N SER A 11 -26.26 0.07 -69.59
CA SER A 11 -27.60 0.64 -69.70
C SER A 11 -27.91 1.60 -68.54
N PRO A 12 -28.74 2.65 -68.73
CA PRO A 12 -29.08 3.62 -67.69
C PRO A 12 -29.63 2.96 -66.41
N ALA A 13 -30.39 1.87 -66.56
CA ALA A 13 -30.92 1.10 -65.42
C ALA A 13 -29.83 0.43 -64.58
N LYS A 14 -28.72 -0.03 -65.20
CA LYS A 14 -27.57 -0.61 -64.48
C LYS A 14 -26.79 0.46 -63.74
N VAL A 15 -26.63 1.65 -64.32
CA VAL A 15 -26.00 2.80 -63.65
C VAL A 15 -26.82 3.22 -62.42
N PHE A 16 -28.14 3.35 -62.57
CA PHE A 16 -29.04 3.66 -61.45
C PHE A 16 -29.01 2.59 -60.35
N SER A 17 -28.98 1.31 -60.72
CA SER A 17 -28.87 0.20 -59.76
C SER A 17 -27.54 0.24 -58.98
N ILE A 18 -26.42 0.55 -59.64
CA ILE A 18 -25.11 0.71 -59.00
C ILE A 18 -25.10 1.91 -58.05
N PHE A 19 -25.70 3.04 -58.46
CA PHE A 19 -25.84 4.22 -57.61
C PHE A 19 -26.71 3.95 -56.39
N ILE A 20 -27.84 3.26 -56.55
CA ILE A 20 -28.71 2.86 -55.44
C ILE A 20 -27.98 1.87 -54.51
N PHE A 21 -27.22 0.91 -55.05
CA PHE A 21 -26.39 0.02 -54.23
C PHE A 21 -25.30 0.78 -53.46
N HIS A 22 -24.61 1.73 -54.08
CA HIS A 22 -23.63 2.57 -53.38
C HIS A 22 -24.30 3.45 -52.32
N LEU A 23 -25.47 4.01 -52.62
CA LEU A 23 -26.25 4.80 -51.69
C LEU A 23 -26.71 3.95 -50.49
N LEU A 24 -27.19 2.73 -50.72
CA LEU A 24 -27.59 1.78 -49.67
C LEU A 24 -26.40 1.29 -48.82
N ILE A 25 -25.20 1.14 -49.42
CA ILE A 25 -23.96 0.84 -48.68
C ILE A 25 -23.56 2.04 -47.79
N HIS A 26 -23.70 3.27 -48.30
CA HIS A 26 -23.42 4.48 -47.51
C HIS A 26 -24.47 4.76 -46.42
N LEU A 27 -25.75 4.40 -46.62
CA LEU A 27 -26.80 4.55 -45.61
C LEU A 27 -26.72 3.51 -44.47
N ASN A 28 -26.12 2.34 -44.71
CA ASN A 28 -26.00 1.27 -43.72
C ASN A 28 -24.68 1.29 -42.92
N ARG A 29 -23.83 2.31 -43.09
CA ARG A 29 -22.60 2.41 -42.29
C ARG A 29 -22.98 2.82 -40.86
N ALA A 30 -23.09 1.82 -39.98
CA ALA A 30 -23.23 2.06 -38.55
C ALA A 30 -22.14 3.03 -38.09
N GLU A 31 -22.55 4.10 -37.41
CA GLU A 31 -21.63 5.07 -36.87
C GLU A 31 -20.77 4.37 -35.80
N SER A 32 -19.44 4.41 -35.95
CA SER A 32 -18.56 3.81 -34.95
C SER A 32 -18.72 4.51 -33.60
N GLN A 33 -18.52 3.80 -32.50
CA GLN A 33 -18.62 4.35 -31.16
C GLN A 33 -17.51 3.80 -30.28
N VAL A 34 -17.18 4.49 -29.21
CA VAL A 34 -16.22 4.02 -28.20
C VAL A 34 -17.00 3.35 -27.08
N VAL A 35 -16.66 2.10 -26.77
CA VAL A 35 -17.38 1.24 -25.83
C VAL A 35 -16.44 0.82 -24.69
N GLY A 36 -16.82 1.18 -23.48
CA GLY A 36 -16.24 0.71 -22.22
C GLY A 36 -17.05 -0.44 -21.60
N PRO A 37 -16.64 -0.97 -20.43
CA PRO A 37 -17.35 -2.05 -19.77
C PRO A 37 -18.63 -1.54 -19.09
N HIS A 38 -19.67 -2.38 -19.07
CA HIS A 38 -20.91 -2.08 -18.34
C HIS A 38 -20.76 -2.18 -16.83
N GLN A 39 -19.86 -3.06 -16.35
CA GLN A 39 -19.61 -3.27 -14.93
C GLN A 39 -18.29 -2.61 -14.51
N PRO A 40 -18.17 -2.19 -13.25
CA PRO A 40 -16.91 -1.68 -12.72
C PRO A 40 -15.79 -2.73 -12.83
N VAL A 41 -14.59 -2.28 -13.14
CA VAL A 41 -13.38 -3.11 -13.10
C VAL A 41 -12.88 -3.12 -11.66
N VAL A 42 -12.61 -4.30 -11.11
CA VAL A 42 -12.04 -4.46 -9.77
C VAL A 42 -10.57 -4.82 -9.90
N ALA A 43 -9.71 -4.16 -9.11
CA ALA A 43 -8.29 -4.47 -9.03
C ALA A 43 -7.81 -4.46 -7.59
N LEU A 44 -6.88 -5.35 -7.25
CA LEU A 44 -6.21 -5.31 -5.95
C LEU A 44 -5.13 -4.21 -5.95
N VAL A 45 -4.79 -3.72 -4.76
CA VAL A 45 -3.62 -2.86 -4.58
C VAL A 45 -2.36 -3.61 -5.05
N ASP A 46 -1.42 -2.87 -5.66
CA ASP A 46 -0.17 -3.34 -6.25
C ASP A 46 -0.26 -4.27 -7.47
N ASP A 47 -1.45 -4.71 -7.85
CA ASP A 47 -1.67 -5.46 -9.09
C ASP A 47 -1.61 -4.59 -10.36
N ASP A 48 -1.46 -5.26 -11.51
CA ASP A 48 -1.65 -4.65 -12.83
C ASP A 48 -3.11 -4.86 -13.29
N VAL A 49 -3.76 -3.80 -13.79
CA VAL A 49 -5.14 -3.86 -14.29
C VAL A 49 -5.25 -3.38 -15.73
N ILE A 50 -6.20 -3.94 -16.48
CA ILE A 50 -6.60 -3.45 -17.80
C ILE A 50 -7.95 -2.76 -17.66
N LEU A 51 -8.03 -1.49 -18.05
CA LEU A 51 -9.28 -0.75 -18.21
C LEU A 51 -9.72 -0.92 -19.67
N PRO A 52 -10.73 -1.77 -19.95
CA PRO A 52 -11.10 -2.11 -21.30
C PRO A 52 -11.82 -0.93 -21.96
N CYS A 53 -11.42 -0.59 -23.18
CA CYS A 53 -12.13 0.37 -24.01
C CYS A 53 -11.80 0.10 -25.48
N HIS A 54 -12.80 0.09 -26.35
CA HIS A 54 -12.60 -0.26 -27.76
C HIS A 54 -13.59 0.48 -28.67
N VAL A 55 -13.29 0.50 -29.97
CA VAL A 55 -14.16 1.05 -31.00
C VAL A 55 -15.02 -0.06 -31.59
N GLU A 56 -16.32 0.19 -31.68
CA GLU A 56 -17.30 -0.72 -32.29
C GLU A 56 -18.10 0.02 -33.37
N PRO A 57 -18.12 -0.45 -34.64
CA PRO A 57 -17.35 -1.57 -35.17
C PRO A 57 -15.84 -1.34 -35.09
N ALA A 58 -15.04 -2.41 -35.13
CA ALA A 58 -13.59 -2.31 -35.08
C ALA A 58 -13.04 -1.51 -36.27
N GLU A 59 -12.29 -0.44 -35.97
CA GLU A 59 -11.64 0.45 -36.94
C GLU A 59 -10.17 0.67 -36.55
N ASP A 60 -9.29 0.94 -37.53
CA ASP A 60 -7.89 1.29 -37.25
C ASP A 60 -7.81 2.73 -36.73
N VAL A 61 -7.43 2.87 -35.47
CA VAL A 61 -7.29 4.17 -34.79
C VAL A 61 -5.84 4.52 -34.46
N THR A 62 -4.88 3.86 -35.12
CA THR A 62 -3.43 4.07 -34.85
C THR A 62 -3.00 5.52 -35.11
N ALA A 63 -3.60 6.17 -36.13
CA ALA A 63 -3.32 7.55 -36.52
C ALA A 63 -4.10 8.60 -35.70
N GLU A 64 -5.09 8.17 -34.90
CA GLU A 64 -5.98 9.05 -34.15
C GLU A 64 -5.33 9.57 -32.85
N ILE A 65 -5.95 10.60 -32.28
CA ILE A 65 -5.61 11.08 -30.94
C ILE A 65 -6.45 10.31 -29.93
N LEU A 66 -5.80 9.62 -29.00
CA LEU A 66 -6.47 8.85 -27.95
C LEU A 66 -6.14 9.47 -26.60
N GLU A 67 -7.17 9.76 -25.82
CA GLU A 67 -7.04 10.35 -24.50
C GLU A 67 -7.67 9.45 -23.44
N TRP A 68 -6.91 9.16 -22.39
CA TRP A 68 -7.42 8.64 -21.14
C TRP A 68 -7.35 9.75 -20.10
N THR A 69 -8.49 10.13 -19.54
CA THR A 69 -8.58 11.25 -18.60
C THR A 69 -9.39 10.90 -17.35
N ARG A 70 -9.19 11.70 -16.30
CA ARG A 70 -9.93 11.65 -15.04
C ARG A 70 -10.28 13.07 -14.62
N SER A 71 -11.56 13.34 -14.41
CA SER A 71 -12.05 14.69 -14.13
C SER A 71 -11.63 15.23 -12.76
N ASP A 72 -11.31 14.35 -11.82
CA ASP A 72 -10.88 14.68 -10.46
C ASP A 72 -9.38 14.96 -10.34
N LEU A 73 -8.61 14.77 -11.42
CA LEU A 73 -7.18 15.00 -11.45
C LEU A 73 -6.80 16.36 -12.06
N ASN A 74 -5.71 16.93 -11.56
CA ASN A 74 -5.04 18.08 -12.18
C ASN A 74 -3.52 17.84 -12.27
N PRO A 75 -2.94 17.66 -13.48
CA PRO A 75 -3.59 17.58 -14.78
C PRO A 75 -4.53 16.38 -14.92
N ARG A 76 -5.58 16.49 -15.75
CA ARG A 76 -6.60 15.42 -15.92
C ARG A 76 -6.12 14.19 -16.70
N PHE A 77 -5.01 14.30 -17.42
CA PHE A 77 -4.59 13.27 -18.38
C PHE A 77 -3.89 12.10 -17.69
N VAL A 78 -4.47 10.92 -17.79
CA VAL A 78 -3.87 9.65 -17.33
C VAL A 78 -2.92 9.10 -18.39
N HIS A 79 -3.30 9.17 -19.67
CA HIS A 79 -2.46 8.78 -20.79
C HIS A 79 -2.92 9.50 -22.07
N VAL A 80 -1.99 9.81 -22.98
CA VAL A 80 -2.30 10.48 -24.26
C VAL A 80 -1.43 9.88 -25.36
N TRP A 81 -2.08 9.39 -26.41
CA TRP A 81 -1.46 8.93 -27.65
C TRP A 81 -1.74 9.92 -28.78
N ARG A 82 -0.71 10.35 -29.49
CA ARG A 82 -0.86 11.25 -30.64
C ARG A 82 0.25 11.02 -31.67
N SER A 83 -0.13 10.89 -32.94
CA SER A 83 0.81 10.81 -34.07
C SER A 83 1.87 9.72 -33.91
N GLY A 84 1.49 8.55 -33.39
CA GLY A 84 2.41 7.43 -33.21
C GLY A 84 3.32 7.53 -31.98
N GLN A 85 3.11 8.50 -31.09
CA GLN A 85 3.95 8.73 -29.90
C GLN A 85 3.15 9.01 -28.63
N ASP A 86 3.70 8.54 -27.51
CA ASP A 86 3.24 8.84 -26.15
C ASP A 86 3.64 10.27 -25.74
N LEU A 87 2.65 11.11 -25.41
CA LEU A 87 2.91 12.46 -24.93
C LEU A 87 3.14 12.48 -23.41
N VAL A 88 4.37 12.17 -23.00
CA VAL A 88 4.75 12.00 -21.58
C VAL A 88 4.57 13.29 -20.74
N ASN A 89 4.68 14.47 -21.36
CA ASN A 89 4.73 15.75 -20.64
C ASN A 89 3.36 16.31 -20.21
N THR A 90 2.26 15.80 -20.77
CA THR A 90 0.90 16.24 -20.41
C THR A 90 0.23 15.34 -19.37
N ARG A 91 0.83 14.18 -19.10
CA ARG A 91 0.33 13.18 -18.16
C ARG A 91 0.47 13.64 -16.71
N ASN A 92 -0.54 13.31 -15.91
CA ASN A 92 -0.53 13.47 -14.48
C ASN A 92 0.66 12.69 -13.86
N PRO A 93 1.47 13.32 -12.98
CA PRO A 93 2.65 12.69 -12.39
C PRO A 93 2.39 11.32 -11.77
N SER A 94 1.23 11.10 -11.15
CA SER A 94 0.87 9.84 -10.47
C SER A 94 0.77 8.62 -11.40
N TYR A 95 0.61 8.85 -12.70
CA TYR A 95 0.47 7.82 -13.74
C TYR A 95 1.73 7.64 -14.59
N ARG A 96 2.78 8.41 -14.29
CA ARG A 96 4.02 8.38 -15.07
C ARG A 96 4.70 7.01 -14.99
N GLY A 97 4.91 6.39 -16.14
CA GLY A 97 5.53 5.07 -16.26
C GLY A 97 4.62 3.90 -15.83
N ARG A 98 3.36 4.16 -15.48
CA ARG A 98 2.40 3.15 -15.01
C ARG A 98 1.27 2.89 -16.00
N ALA A 99 0.92 3.89 -16.81
CA ALA A 99 -0.18 3.82 -17.77
C ALA A 99 0.34 3.69 -19.22
N SER A 100 -0.16 2.71 -19.98
CA SER A 100 0.21 2.43 -21.38
C SER A 100 -0.94 1.84 -22.19
N LEU A 101 -0.97 2.08 -23.51
CA LEU A 101 -1.90 1.44 -24.45
C LEU A 101 -1.31 0.19 -25.11
N PHE A 102 -2.17 -0.67 -25.65
CA PHE A 102 -1.78 -1.82 -26.46
C PHE A 102 -1.58 -1.40 -27.93
N ILE A 103 -0.43 -0.80 -28.24
CA ILE A 103 -0.15 -0.17 -29.54
C ILE A 103 -0.44 -1.09 -30.74
N ASN A 104 -0.12 -2.39 -30.63
CA ASN A 104 -0.33 -3.36 -31.70
C ASN A 104 -1.82 -3.70 -31.97
N GLU A 105 -2.71 -3.39 -31.03
CA GLU A 105 -4.15 -3.66 -31.10
C GLU A 105 -4.96 -2.41 -31.50
N LEU A 106 -4.33 -1.24 -31.61
CA LEU A 106 -4.98 -0.02 -32.11
C LEU A 106 -5.54 -0.19 -33.53
N LYS A 107 -4.86 -0.99 -34.37
CA LYS A 107 -5.31 -1.36 -35.72
C LYS A 107 -6.64 -2.14 -35.76
N ARG A 108 -7.08 -2.64 -34.61
CA ARG A 108 -8.34 -3.39 -34.41
C ARG A 108 -9.32 -2.62 -33.52
N GLY A 109 -9.07 -1.33 -33.29
CA GLY A 109 -9.93 -0.48 -32.48
C GLY A 109 -9.79 -0.67 -30.97
N ASN A 110 -8.82 -1.45 -30.48
CA ASN A 110 -8.65 -1.64 -29.04
C ASN A 110 -7.83 -0.50 -28.44
N ILE A 111 -8.47 0.36 -27.66
CA ILE A 111 -7.86 1.52 -26.99
C ILE A 111 -7.76 1.33 -25.47
N SER A 112 -7.75 0.08 -25.01
CA SER A 112 -7.70 -0.28 -23.59
C SER A 112 -6.41 0.21 -22.93
N LEU A 113 -6.53 0.65 -21.69
CA LEU A 113 -5.40 1.13 -20.90
C LEU A 113 -4.91 0.03 -19.97
N LYS A 114 -3.61 -0.30 -20.05
CA LYS A 114 -2.92 -1.03 -18.98
C LYS A 114 -2.44 -0.03 -17.93
N LEU A 115 -2.81 -0.26 -16.67
CA LEU A 115 -2.34 0.48 -15.51
C LEU A 115 -1.60 -0.47 -14.56
N SER A 116 -0.31 -0.22 -14.32
CA SER A 116 0.53 -1.06 -13.46
C SER A 116 0.63 -0.56 -12.02
N LYS A 117 0.79 -1.50 -11.08
CA LYS A 117 0.94 -1.28 -9.64
C LYS A 117 -0.15 -0.39 -9.05
N VAL A 118 -1.40 -0.83 -9.13
CA VAL A 118 -2.60 -0.07 -8.73
C VAL A 118 -2.48 0.43 -7.29
N LYS A 119 -2.93 1.67 -7.05
CA LYS A 119 -2.96 2.32 -5.74
C LYS A 119 -4.39 2.66 -5.37
N LEU A 120 -4.67 2.82 -4.08
CA LEU A 120 -5.98 3.28 -3.60
C LEU A 120 -6.44 4.59 -4.28
N SER A 121 -5.51 5.53 -4.51
CA SER A 121 -5.78 6.80 -5.21
C SER A 121 -6.17 6.63 -6.68
N ASP A 122 -5.90 5.48 -7.28
CA ASP A 122 -6.27 5.21 -8.68
C ASP A 122 -7.75 4.83 -8.81
N GLU A 123 -8.46 4.58 -7.71
CA GLU A 123 -9.91 4.44 -7.70
C GLU A 123 -10.58 5.67 -8.31
N GLY A 124 -11.56 5.45 -9.19
CA GLY A 124 -12.27 6.54 -9.84
C GLY A 124 -12.88 6.16 -11.19
N THR A 125 -13.47 7.16 -11.84
CA THR A 125 -14.04 7.03 -13.18
C THR A 125 -13.09 7.63 -14.19
N TYR A 126 -12.66 6.80 -15.14
CA TYR A 126 -11.80 7.16 -16.25
C TYR A 126 -12.66 7.41 -17.50
N GLU A 127 -12.29 8.41 -18.29
CA GLU A 127 -12.85 8.66 -19.62
C GLU A 127 -11.83 8.20 -20.66
N CYS A 128 -12.23 7.30 -21.56
CA CYS A 128 -11.48 6.98 -22.78
C CYS A 128 -12.16 7.68 -23.97
N SER A 129 -11.40 8.46 -24.74
CA SER A 129 -11.97 9.25 -25.81
C SER A 129 -11.08 9.34 -27.05
N ILE A 130 -11.73 9.57 -28.19
CA ILE A 130 -11.13 9.90 -29.48
C ILE A 130 -11.66 11.29 -29.85
N PRO A 131 -10.99 12.39 -29.42
CA PRO A 131 -11.56 13.73 -29.47
C PRO A 131 -11.94 14.20 -30.87
N LEU A 132 -11.13 13.86 -31.89
CA LEU A 132 -11.40 14.26 -33.28
C LEU A 132 -12.64 13.60 -33.88
N MET A 133 -13.06 12.48 -33.30
CA MET A 133 -14.28 11.77 -33.69
C MET A 133 -15.46 12.09 -32.77
N GLU A 134 -15.26 12.88 -31.72
CA GLU A 134 -16.23 13.17 -30.65
C GLU A 134 -16.80 11.91 -29.95
N LYS A 135 -16.04 10.81 -29.96
CA LYS A 135 -16.45 9.54 -29.35
C LYS A 135 -15.77 9.36 -28.00
N LYS A 136 -16.52 8.89 -26.99
CA LYS A 136 -16.00 8.61 -25.66
C LYS A 136 -16.81 7.56 -24.90
N SER A 137 -16.17 6.94 -23.93
CA SER A 137 -16.82 6.06 -22.95
C SER A 137 -16.19 6.23 -21.57
N PHE A 138 -16.83 5.64 -20.57
CA PHE A 138 -16.39 5.74 -19.18
C PHE A 138 -16.11 4.36 -18.60
N VAL A 139 -15.01 4.25 -17.85
CA VAL A 139 -14.60 3.03 -17.16
C VAL A 139 -14.46 3.34 -15.68
N LYS A 140 -15.23 2.66 -14.84
CA LYS A 140 -15.13 2.79 -13.38
C LYS A 140 -14.16 1.74 -12.83
N LEU A 141 -13.08 2.19 -12.20
CA LEU A 141 -12.16 1.34 -11.45
C LEU A 141 -12.53 1.38 -9.97
N VAL A 142 -12.71 0.21 -9.37
CA VAL A 142 -12.84 0.01 -7.92
C VAL A 142 -11.59 -0.70 -7.44
N VAL A 143 -10.93 -0.14 -6.43
CA VAL A 143 -9.71 -0.72 -5.88
C VAL A 143 -10.07 -1.52 -4.63
N ALA A 144 -9.49 -2.70 -4.46
CA ALA A 144 -9.71 -3.56 -3.32
C ALA A 144 -8.39 -3.87 -2.59
N SER A 145 -8.45 -4.07 -1.28
CA SER A 145 -7.31 -4.47 -0.48
C SER A 145 -7.19 -6.00 -0.41
N ASP A 146 -5.97 -6.51 -0.55
CA ASP A 146 -5.62 -7.91 -0.29
C ASP A 146 -5.29 -8.18 1.19
N ALA A 147 -5.10 -7.13 2.00
CA ALA A 147 -4.77 -7.20 3.41
C ALA A 147 -5.98 -7.50 4.33
N ALA A 148 -7.17 -7.76 3.76
CA ALA A 148 -8.39 -8.03 4.52
C ALA A 148 -8.23 -9.29 5.39
N THR A 149 -8.32 -9.10 6.70
CA THR A 149 -8.16 -10.17 7.70
C THR A 149 -9.49 -10.87 7.99
N SER A 150 -9.44 -12.16 8.37
CA SER A 150 -10.64 -12.84 8.88
C SER A 150 -11.12 -12.17 10.18
N PRO A 151 -12.44 -12.01 10.39
CA PRO A 151 -12.95 -11.45 11.63
C PRO A 151 -12.54 -12.28 12.85
N VAL A 152 -12.39 -11.62 13.99
CA VAL A 152 -12.10 -12.24 15.28
C VAL A 152 -13.24 -11.92 16.23
N ILE A 153 -13.84 -12.94 16.83
CA ILE A 153 -14.88 -12.77 17.85
C ILE A 153 -14.26 -12.95 19.24
N SER A 154 -14.60 -12.05 20.16
CA SER A 154 -14.19 -12.05 21.55
C SER A 154 -15.40 -11.88 22.48
N LEU A 155 -15.31 -12.45 23.69
CA LEU A 155 -16.31 -12.21 24.74
C LEU A 155 -16.00 -10.88 25.43
N SER A 156 -16.94 -9.93 25.36
CA SER A 156 -16.79 -8.60 25.97
C SER A 156 -17.44 -8.48 27.35
N GLY A 157 -18.40 -9.34 27.68
CA GLY A 157 -19.05 -9.33 28.98
C GLY A 157 -20.35 -10.13 29.03
N ILE A 158 -21.06 -10.02 30.15
CA ILE A 158 -22.35 -10.67 30.39
C ILE A 158 -23.35 -9.57 30.81
N ASP A 159 -24.47 -9.48 30.10
CA ASP A 159 -25.60 -8.62 30.47
C ASP A 159 -26.41 -9.29 31.58
N LYS A 160 -26.14 -8.89 32.83
CA LYS A 160 -26.79 -9.42 34.04
C LYS A 160 -28.30 -9.17 34.09
N ASN A 161 -28.83 -8.19 33.36
CA ASN A 161 -30.27 -7.89 33.38
C ASN A 161 -31.06 -8.82 32.47
N ARG A 162 -30.46 -9.29 31.37
CA ARG A 162 -31.10 -10.15 30.36
C ARG A 162 -30.59 -11.59 30.36
N GLY A 163 -29.52 -11.90 31.10
CA GLY A 163 -28.85 -13.21 31.03
C GLY A 163 -28.17 -13.45 29.68
N GLY A 164 -27.83 -12.38 28.96
CA GLY A 164 -27.23 -12.44 27.63
C GLY A 164 -25.71 -12.30 27.67
N VAL A 165 -25.03 -12.85 26.66
CA VAL A 165 -23.59 -12.73 26.47
C VAL A 165 -23.29 -11.64 25.45
N VAL A 166 -22.36 -10.74 25.76
CA VAL A 166 -21.93 -9.67 24.86
C VAL A 166 -20.69 -10.14 24.10
N LEU A 167 -20.83 -10.21 22.78
CA LEU A 167 -19.75 -10.55 21.85
C LEU A 167 -19.28 -9.30 21.12
N GLN A 168 -17.97 -9.19 20.88
CA GLN A 168 -17.38 -8.19 20.00
C GLN A 168 -16.65 -8.87 18.86
N CYS A 169 -16.93 -8.43 17.64
CA CYS A 169 -16.25 -8.87 16.44
C CYS A 169 -15.43 -7.71 15.88
N GLU A 170 -14.19 -7.99 15.49
CA GLU A 170 -13.28 -7.03 14.88
C GLU A 170 -12.59 -7.62 13.65
N SER A 171 -12.37 -6.79 12.61
CA SER A 171 -11.65 -7.18 11.41
C SER A 171 -10.98 -5.96 10.76
N ALA A 172 -9.75 -6.12 10.28
CA ALA A 172 -8.93 -5.04 9.74
C ALA A 172 -8.48 -5.29 8.29
N GLY A 173 -7.97 -4.24 7.65
CA GLY A 173 -7.32 -4.31 6.33
C GLY A 173 -8.26 -4.21 5.14
N TRP A 174 -9.48 -3.69 5.32
CA TRP A 174 -10.49 -3.63 4.26
C TRP A 174 -10.40 -2.36 3.44
N TYR A 175 -10.56 -2.47 2.12
CA TYR A 175 -10.82 -1.32 1.26
C TYR A 175 -11.62 -1.81 0.04
N PRO A 176 -12.69 -1.10 -0.40
CA PRO A 176 -13.35 0.04 0.26
C PRO A 176 -14.02 -0.34 1.60
N GLU A 177 -14.71 0.60 2.26
CA GLU A 177 -15.39 0.34 3.54
C GLU A 177 -16.33 -0.90 3.47
N PRO A 178 -16.19 -1.89 4.38
CA PRO A 178 -17.01 -3.10 4.38
C PRO A 178 -18.25 -2.98 5.29
N GLU A 179 -19.19 -3.90 5.11
CA GLU A 179 -20.33 -4.12 6.02
C GLU A 179 -20.00 -5.26 7.00
N LEU A 180 -20.26 -5.07 8.30
CA LEU A 180 -20.17 -6.13 9.32
C LEU A 180 -21.58 -6.55 9.73
N LEU A 181 -21.86 -7.85 9.64
CA LEU A 181 -23.14 -8.47 9.96
C LEU A 181 -22.95 -9.57 11.01
N TRP A 182 -23.91 -9.67 11.93
CA TRP A 182 -24.03 -10.78 12.87
C TRP A 182 -25.14 -11.71 12.43
N LEU A 183 -24.85 -13.01 12.40
CA LEU A 183 -25.79 -14.05 11.99
C LEU A 183 -25.94 -15.10 13.09
N ASP A 184 -27.15 -15.65 13.25
CA ASP A 184 -27.37 -16.84 14.08
C ASP A 184 -26.90 -18.12 13.37
N GLY A 185 -27.02 -19.26 14.06
CA GLY A 185 -26.60 -20.56 13.55
C GLY A 185 -27.42 -21.04 12.35
N GLU A 186 -28.56 -20.43 12.08
CA GLU A 186 -29.43 -20.67 10.94
C GLU A 186 -29.18 -19.68 9.78
N GLY A 187 -28.30 -18.68 9.98
CA GLY A 187 -27.94 -17.67 8.98
C GLY A 187 -28.83 -16.43 8.95
N ASN A 188 -29.70 -16.23 9.95
CA ASN A 188 -30.55 -15.04 10.05
C ASN A 188 -29.81 -13.89 10.72
N LEU A 189 -30.13 -12.66 10.31
CA LEU A 189 -29.50 -11.45 10.84
C LEU A 189 -29.90 -11.20 12.31
N LEU A 190 -28.90 -10.97 13.16
CA LEU A 190 -29.07 -10.57 14.55
C LEU A 190 -29.14 -9.05 14.68
N SER A 191 -29.96 -8.55 15.61
CA SER A 191 -30.00 -7.14 15.97
C SER A 191 -28.78 -6.79 16.83
N ALA A 192 -27.77 -6.17 16.21
CA ALA A 192 -26.55 -5.72 16.86
C ALA A 192 -26.53 -4.20 17.08
N GLY A 193 -25.57 -3.74 17.88
CA GLY A 193 -25.26 -2.31 18.00
C GLY A 193 -24.72 -1.72 16.68
N PRO A 194 -24.57 -0.39 16.61
CA PRO A 194 -23.98 0.25 15.44
C PRO A 194 -22.57 -0.28 15.20
N THR A 195 -22.23 -0.52 13.93
CA THR A 195 -20.86 -0.88 13.54
C THR A 195 -19.97 0.35 13.63
N GLU A 196 -18.85 0.21 14.31
CA GLU A 196 -17.79 1.20 14.37
C GLU A 196 -16.81 0.93 13.22
N THR A 197 -16.58 1.94 12.38
CA THR A 197 -15.60 1.86 11.30
C THR A 197 -14.54 2.92 11.51
N LEU A 198 -13.27 2.49 11.52
CA LEU A 198 -12.11 3.36 11.70
C LEU A 198 -11.21 3.24 10.47
N ARG A 199 -10.82 4.37 9.91
CA ARG A 199 -9.87 4.43 8.81
C ARG A 199 -8.46 4.65 9.36
N GLY A 200 -7.56 3.71 9.08
CA GLY A 200 -6.18 3.73 9.51
C GLY A 200 -5.30 4.71 8.71
N PRO A 201 -4.04 4.91 9.13
CA PRO A 201 -3.07 5.74 8.40
C PRO A 201 -2.64 5.13 7.06
N ASP A 202 -2.90 3.83 6.86
CA ASP A 202 -2.73 3.07 5.62
C ASP A 202 -3.91 3.23 4.65
N ASP A 203 -4.87 4.11 4.98
CA ASP A 203 -6.13 4.32 4.27
C ASP A 203 -7.08 3.11 4.28
N LEU A 204 -6.78 2.04 5.04
CA LEU A 204 -7.60 0.84 5.16
C LEU A 204 -8.59 0.95 6.33
N TYR A 205 -9.69 0.21 6.23
CA TYR A 205 -10.76 0.18 7.22
C TYR A 205 -10.57 -0.98 8.20
N THR A 206 -10.72 -0.64 9.48
CA THR A 206 -10.95 -1.59 10.57
C THR A 206 -12.40 -1.43 11.03
N VAL A 207 -13.11 -2.54 11.11
CA VAL A 207 -14.53 -2.57 11.48
C VAL A 207 -14.73 -3.40 12.73
N SER A 208 -15.55 -2.88 13.63
CA SER A 208 -15.88 -3.50 14.91
C SER A 208 -17.36 -3.40 15.18
N SER A 209 -17.96 -4.43 15.76
CA SER A 209 -19.37 -4.40 16.17
C SER A 209 -19.58 -5.26 17.40
N ARG A 210 -20.58 -4.88 18.20
CA ARG A 210 -20.98 -5.60 19.41
C ARG A 210 -22.42 -6.09 19.30
N VAL A 211 -22.65 -7.32 19.75
CA VAL A 211 -23.98 -7.93 19.81
C VAL A 211 -24.20 -8.59 21.16
N THR A 212 -25.41 -8.46 21.70
CA THR A 212 -25.85 -9.22 22.88
C THR A 212 -26.67 -10.40 22.40
N VAL A 213 -26.23 -11.61 22.73
CA VAL A 213 -26.90 -12.86 22.36
C VAL A 213 -27.52 -13.53 23.59
N GLU A 214 -28.70 -14.10 23.41
CA GLU A 214 -29.41 -14.88 24.44
C GLU A 214 -29.35 -16.37 24.09
N LYS A 215 -29.56 -17.25 25.07
CA LYS A 215 -29.48 -18.71 24.88
C LYS A 215 -30.45 -19.19 23.80
N ARG A 216 -29.95 -19.94 22.81
CA ARG A 216 -30.74 -20.58 21.74
C ARG A 216 -30.27 -22.02 21.51
N HIS A 217 -30.94 -22.74 20.63
CA HIS A 217 -30.69 -24.17 20.36
C HIS A 217 -29.31 -24.46 19.73
N SER A 218 -28.81 -23.55 18.89
CA SER A 218 -27.54 -23.72 18.16
C SER A 218 -26.34 -23.09 18.90
N ASN A 219 -26.58 -22.03 19.68
CA ASN A 219 -25.57 -21.17 20.34
C ASN A 219 -24.36 -20.79 19.46
N ASN A 220 -24.46 -20.97 18.15
CA ASN A 220 -23.44 -20.67 17.17
C ASN A 220 -23.75 -19.30 16.59
N ILE A 221 -22.78 -18.40 16.68
CA ILE A 221 -22.92 -17.02 16.24
C ILE A 221 -21.84 -16.76 15.21
N THR A 222 -22.24 -16.27 14.04
CA THR A 222 -21.33 -15.95 12.95
C THR A 222 -21.18 -14.44 12.82
N CYS A 223 -19.93 -13.97 12.76
CA CYS A 223 -19.61 -12.62 12.34
C CYS A 223 -19.13 -12.66 10.88
N ARG A 224 -19.83 -11.94 10.01
CA ARG A 224 -19.51 -11.84 8.58
C ARG A 224 -19.16 -10.40 8.23
N VAL A 225 -18.00 -10.20 7.63
CA VAL A 225 -17.58 -8.92 7.05
C VAL A 225 -17.61 -9.05 5.53
N GLN A 226 -18.30 -8.15 4.84
CA GLN A 226 -18.56 -8.28 3.40
C GLN A 226 -18.53 -6.95 2.65
N GLN A 227 -18.17 -7.01 1.36
CA GLN A 227 -18.21 -5.89 0.43
C GLN A 227 -19.03 -6.31 -0.80
N LYS A 228 -20.34 -6.03 -0.76
CA LYS A 228 -21.29 -6.42 -1.82
C LYS A 228 -20.85 -5.97 -3.22
N LYS A 229 -20.27 -4.77 -3.33
CA LYS A 229 -19.87 -4.17 -4.62
C LYS A 229 -18.79 -4.97 -5.36
N ILE A 230 -17.96 -5.72 -4.65
CA ILE A 230 -16.88 -6.54 -5.22
C ILE A 230 -17.06 -8.03 -4.91
N SER A 231 -18.21 -8.43 -4.37
CA SER A 231 -18.55 -9.81 -4.00
C SER A 231 -17.53 -10.51 -3.08
N GLN A 232 -16.82 -9.75 -2.24
CA GLN A 232 -15.85 -10.26 -1.28
C GLN A 232 -16.48 -10.38 0.10
N ASN A 233 -16.20 -11.48 0.81
CA ASN A 233 -16.58 -11.63 2.23
C ASN A 233 -15.58 -12.49 2.99
N ARG A 234 -15.59 -12.34 4.32
CA ARG A 234 -14.87 -13.17 5.30
C ARG A 234 -15.80 -13.38 6.48
N GLU A 235 -15.81 -14.58 7.03
CA GLU A 235 -16.63 -14.89 8.20
C GLU A 235 -15.88 -15.76 9.20
N THR A 236 -16.31 -15.65 10.46
CA THR A 236 -15.84 -16.48 11.56
C THR A 236 -17.04 -16.81 12.44
N HIS A 237 -16.99 -17.91 13.15
CA HIS A 237 -18.06 -18.33 14.04
C HIS A 237 -17.54 -18.67 15.43
N ILE A 238 -18.40 -18.51 16.42
CA ILE A 238 -18.13 -18.87 17.80
C ILE A 238 -19.33 -19.65 18.36
N HIS A 239 -19.04 -20.74 19.05
CA HIS A 239 -20.04 -21.43 19.86
C HIS A 239 -19.95 -20.92 21.30
N VAL A 240 -21.05 -20.38 21.82
CA VAL A 240 -21.12 -19.86 23.19
C VAL A 240 -21.55 -20.98 24.14
N PRO A 241 -20.71 -21.43 25.09
CA PRO A 241 -21.07 -22.49 26.03
C PRO A 241 -22.27 -22.11 26.90
N GLU A 242 -23.06 -23.11 27.29
CA GLU A 242 -24.29 -22.89 28.05
C GLU A 242 -24.07 -22.20 29.40
N ASP A 243 -22.93 -22.46 30.05
CA ASP A 243 -22.55 -21.95 31.37
C ASP A 243 -22.52 -20.41 31.43
N PHE A 244 -22.31 -19.72 30.29
CA PHE A 244 -22.30 -18.26 30.23
C PHE A 244 -23.70 -17.63 30.27
N PHE A 245 -24.76 -18.41 30.07
CA PHE A 245 -26.15 -17.96 30.11
C PHE A 245 -26.83 -18.22 31.46
N GLU A 246 -26.12 -18.79 32.45
CA GLU A 246 -26.70 -19.04 33.76
C GLU A 246 -26.90 -17.74 34.54
N VAL A 247 -28.18 -17.34 34.66
CA VAL A 247 -28.60 -16.41 35.70
C VAL A 247 -28.50 -17.14 37.04
N PRO A 248 -27.90 -16.57 38.11
CA PRO A 248 -28.03 -17.14 39.44
C PRO A 248 -29.52 -17.23 39.78
N SER A 249 -30.09 -18.43 39.78
CA SER A 249 -31.51 -18.67 40.05
C SER A 249 -31.86 -18.48 41.54
N SER A 250 -31.14 -17.62 42.26
CA SER A 250 -31.48 -17.24 43.62
C SER A 250 -32.58 -16.19 43.57
N SER A 251 -33.81 -16.60 43.24
CA SER A 251 -34.96 -15.81 43.64
C SER A 251 -34.90 -15.65 45.17
N PRO A 252 -34.82 -14.42 45.71
CA PRO A 252 -34.75 -14.21 47.15
C PRO A 252 -35.89 -14.92 47.89
N SER A 253 -37.04 -15.06 47.23
CA SER A 253 -38.24 -15.74 47.71
C SER A 253 -38.02 -17.21 48.11
N VAL A 254 -37.19 -17.95 47.37
CA VAL A 254 -36.92 -19.38 47.67
C VAL A 254 -35.97 -19.51 48.85
N ILE A 255 -34.93 -18.67 48.91
CA ILE A 255 -33.97 -18.65 50.01
C ILE A 255 -34.64 -18.19 51.31
N ILE A 256 -35.48 -17.14 51.24
CA ILE A 256 -36.28 -16.67 52.39
C ILE A 256 -37.27 -17.75 52.82
N GLY A 257 -37.94 -18.42 51.87
CA GLY A 257 -38.86 -19.52 52.17
C GLY A 257 -38.20 -20.70 52.89
N LEU A 258 -37.01 -21.12 52.42
CA LEU A 258 -36.23 -22.19 53.06
C LEU A 258 -35.71 -21.78 54.44
N ALA A 259 -35.23 -20.54 54.60
CA ALA A 259 -34.78 -20.01 55.89
C ALA A 259 -35.91 -19.93 56.91
N VAL A 260 -37.10 -19.50 56.50
CA VAL A 260 -38.31 -19.46 57.35
C VAL A 260 -38.76 -20.88 57.72
N CYS A 261 -38.77 -21.81 56.77
CA CYS A 261 -39.12 -23.21 57.05
C CYS A 261 -38.13 -23.85 58.04
N LEU A 262 -36.82 -23.63 57.86
CA LEU A 262 -35.80 -24.11 58.79
C LEU A 262 -35.94 -23.49 60.18
N ALA A 263 -36.20 -22.19 60.27
CA ALA A 263 -36.44 -21.52 61.55
C ALA A 263 -37.67 -22.08 62.28
N LEU A 264 -38.77 -22.32 61.56
CA LEU A 264 -39.98 -22.94 62.13
C LEU A 264 -39.72 -24.37 62.60
N CYS A 265 -38.96 -25.17 61.84
CA CYS A 265 -38.56 -26.52 62.25
C CYS A 265 -37.73 -26.50 63.54
N ILE A 266 -36.76 -25.58 63.65
CA ILE A 266 -35.92 -25.45 64.85
C ILE A 266 -36.78 -25.05 66.06
N MET A 267 -37.74 -24.13 65.90
CA MET A 267 -38.64 -23.73 66.99
C MET A 267 -39.56 -24.88 67.46
N LEU A 268 -40.02 -25.72 66.54
CA LEU A 268 -40.79 -26.93 66.88
C LEU A 268 -39.93 -27.97 67.60
N LEU A 269 -38.67 -28.15 67.19
CA LEU A 269 -37.74 -29.04 67.88
C LEU A 269 -37.42 -28.54 69.31
N ILE A 270 -37.17 -27.24 69.49
CA ILE A 270 -36.91 -26.66 70.82
C ILE A 270 -38.14 -26.78 71.73
N SER A 271 -39.33 -26.51 71.23
CA SER A 271 -40.57 -26.65 72.02
C SER A 271 -40.85 -28.11 72.39
N SER A 272 -40.64 -29.06 71.48
CA SER A 272 -40.75 -30.50 71.77
C SER A 272 -39.73 -30.97 72.80
N ALA A 273 -38.48 -30.51 72.71
CA ALA A 273 -37.41 -30.81 73.67
C ALA A 273 -37.70 -30.20 75.04
N ALA A 274 -38.24 -28.98 75.11
CA ALA A 274 -38.66 -28.35 76.36
C ALA A 274 -39.80 -29.15 77.04
N VAL A 275 -40.76 -29.66 76.27
CA VAL A 275 -41.83 -30.53 76.80
C VAL A 275 -41.27 -31.85 77.33
N LEU A 276 -40.32 -32.47 76.63
CA LEU A 276 -39.66 -33.71 77.08
C LEU A 276 -38.83 -33.48 78.35
N LEU A 277 -38.06 -32.39 78.43
CA LEU A 277 -37.29 -32.04 79.63
C LEU A 277 -38.20 -31.71 80.82
N CYS A 278 -39.34 -31.05 80.60
CA CYS A 278 -40.36 -30.83 81.63
C CYS A 278 -41.01 -32.15 82.11
N ARG A 279 -41.21 -33.12 81.21
CA ARG A 279 -41.70 -34.46 81.58
C ARG A 279 -40.67 -35.28 82.33
N MET A 280 -39.38 -35.19 81.96
CA MET A 280 -38.29 -35.88 82.67
C MET A 280 -38.04 -35.27 84.07
N LYS A 281 -38.23 -33.96 84.24
CA LYS A 281 -38.12 -33.29 85.55
C LYS A 281 -39.27 -33.64 86.51
N LYS A 282 -40.40 -34.14 85.99
CA LYS A 282 -41.54 -34.63 86.78
C LYS A 282 -41.36 -36.08 87.29
N HIS A 283 -40.37 -36.83 86.78
CA HIS A 283 -40.16 -38.24 87.11
C HIS A 283 -38.89 -38.52 87.94
N LYS A 284 -38.23 -37.49 88.49
CA LYS A 284 -37.00 -37.65 89.29
C LYS A 284 -37.09 -36.95 90.64
N ASN A 285 -38.01 -37.40 91.48
CA ASN A 285 -37.95 -37.20 92.93
C ASN A 285 -38.36 -38.50 93.64
N ASN A 286 -37.41 -39.42 93.85
CA ASN A 286 -37.34 -40.26 95.06
C ASN A 286 -36.08 -41.16 95.10
N ARG A 287 -35.31 -40.97 96.18
CA ARG A 287 -34.44 -41.89 96.96
C ARG A 287 -33.00 -42.23 96.52
N SER A 288 -32.11 -42.03 97.51
CA SER A 288 -30.75 -42.56 97.79
C SER A 288 -30.89 -43.75 98.81
N PRO A 289 -29.85 -44.47 99.36
CA PRO A 289 -28.37 -44.35 99.28
C PRO A 289 -27.52 -45.68 99.25
N GLU A 290 -26.17 -45.51 99.16
CA GLU A 290 -24.98 -46.26 99.73
C GLU A 290 -24.81 -47.81 99.71
N ASP A 291 -23.62 -48.33 99.34
CA ASP A 291 -22.49 -48.79 100.22
C ASP A 291 -21.47 -49.79 99.53
N GLN A 292 -20.31 -50.00 100.17
CA GLN A 292 -18.98 -50.52 99.75
C GLN A 292 -18.68 -52.04 99.94
N THR A 293 -17.47 -52.44 99.47
CA THR A 293 -16.52 -53.48 100.00
C THR A 293 -16.86 -54.98 99.84
N ASP A 294 -15.98 -55.99 99.74
CA ASP A 294 -14.50 -56.23 99.71
C ASP A 294 -14.28 -57.77 99.42
N VAL A 295 -13.01 -58.21 99.39
CA VAL A 295 -12.44 -59.53 99.79
C VAL A 295 -11.68 -60.34 98.72
N GLY A 296 -10.37 -60.09 98.64
CA GLY A 296 -9.25 -60.95 99.09
C GLY A 296 -9.11 -62.44 98.70
N GLY A 297 -7.88 -62.84 98.33
CA GLY A 297 -7.39 -64.23 98.41
C GLY A 297 -6.13 -64.50 97.57
N ALA A 298 -4.98 -64.77 98.21
CA ALA A 298 -3.65 -64.95 97.60
C ALA A 298 -3.04 -66.31 97.98
N GLU A 299 -2.17 -66.91 97.16
CA GLU A 299 -1.26 -68.01 97.57
C GLU A 299 0.10 -68.08 96.79
N VAL A 300 1.21 -67.79 97.53
CA VAL A 300 2.49 -68.54 97.80
C VAL A 300 3.35 -69.23 96.65
N PRO A 301 4.65 -69.58 96.86
CA PRO A 301 5.82 -69.06 96.11
C PRO A 301 6.89 -70.14 95.72
N LEU A 302 8.09 -69.73 95.27
CA LEU A 302 9.44 -70.17 95.74
C LEU A 302 10.56 -70.23 94.66
N ARG A 303 11.59 -69.39 94.87
CA ARG A 303 13.02 -69.72 95.08
C ARG A 303 13.84 -70.45 93.99
N GLY A 304 14.86 -69.76 93.46
CA GLY A 304 16.28 -70.11 93.73
C GLY A 304 17.24 -70.47 92.56
N SER A 305 18.38 -69.74 92.52
CA SER A 305 19.77 -70.18 92.21
C SER A 305 20.45 -69.70 90.91
N SER A 306 21.65 -69.12 91.09
CA SER A 306 22.66 -68.52 90.17
C SER A 306 23.54 -69.60 89.45
N PRO A 307 24.62 -69.38 88.63
CA PRO A 307 25.37 -68.15 88.27
C PRO A 307 26.06 -68.08 86.83
N LYS A 308 26.86 -67.00 86.61
CA LYS A 308 28.06 -66.82 85.71
C LYS A 308 27.90 -66.41 84.21
N THR A 309 28.26 -65.14 83.97
CA THR A 309 29.10 -64.53 82.89
C THR A 309 28.96 -64.97 81.43
N LYS A 310 28.66 -64.01 80.53
CA LYS A 310 29.24 -63.82 79.19
C LYS A 310 28.88 -62.44 78.61
N ASN A 311 29.84 -61.82 77.93
CA ASN A 311 29.80 -60.53 77.24
C ASN A 311 28.48 -60.21 76.51
N LYS A 312 28.01 -58.96 76.65
CA LYS A 312 27.10 -58.33 75.69
C LYS A 312 27.64 -56.96 75.28
N THR A 313 28.24 -56.93 74.10
CA THR A 313 28.34 -55.74 73.25
C THR A 313 26.93 -55.16 73.09
N SER A 314 26.67 -53.95 73.59
CA SER A 314 25.37 -53.31 73.42
C SER A 314 25.27 -52.69 72.03
N CYS A 315 24.39 -53.25 71.19
CA CYS A 315 23.98 -52.69 69.91
C CYS A 315 23.32 -51.31 70.10
N TRP A 316 23.69 -50.37 69.24
CA TRP A 316 22.92 -49.17 68.94
C TRP A 316 21.56 -49.56 68.31
N PRO A 317 20.49 -48.76 68.44
CA PRO A 317 19.15 -49.16 67.98
C PRO A 317 19.06 -49.28 66.45
N ILE A 318 18.56 -50.44 65.98
CA ILE A 318 18.37 -50.89 64.58
C ILE A 318 17.50 -49.94 63.72
N THR A 319 16.84 -48.97 64.33
CA THR A 319 16.02 -47.96 63.64
C THR A 319 16.84 -46.87 62.96
N TRP A 320 18.07 -46.58 63.41
CA TRP A 320 18.90 -45.52 62.80
C TRP A 320 19.63 -45.98 61.53
N THR A 321 20.05 -47.25 61.46
CA THR A 321 20.76 -47.81 60.29
C THR A 321 19.86 -47.88 59.05
N SER A 322 18.58 -48.22 59.25
CA SER A 322 17.60 -48.33 58.15
C SER A 322 17.27 -46.95 57.54
N LYS A 323 17.07 -45.92 58.38
CA LYS A 323 16.89 -44.53 57.92
C LYS A 323 18.15 -43.97 57.24
N LEU A 324 19.34 -44.31 57.75
CA LEU A 324 20.60 -43.88 57.17
C LEU A 324 20.85 -44.52 55.79
N GLN A 325 20.52 -45.81 55.63
CA GLN A 325 20.61 -46.50 54.34
C GLN A 325 19.62 -45.93 53.30
N GLU A 326 18.41 -45.55 53.73
CA GLU A 326 17.42 -44.94 52.83
C GLU A 326 17.81 -43.51 52.42
N GLU A 327 18.39 -42.73 53.33
CA GLU A 327 19.03 -41.45 53.00
C GLU A 327 20.24 -41.61 52.07
N GLN A 328 21.08 -42.62 52.27
CA GLN A 328 22.21 -42.90 51.37
C GLN A 328 21.73 -43.29 49.97
N LYS A 329 20.70 -44.13 49.87
CA LYS A 329 20.11 -44.51 48.59
C LYS A 329 19.49 -43.31 47.87
N ARG A 330 18.80 -42.41 48.60
CA ARG A 330 18.29 -41.16 48.04
C ARG A 330 19.40 -40.22 47.57
N ARG A 331 20.54 -40.19 48.27
CA ARG A 331 21.71 -39.40 47.86
C ARG A 331 22.37 -39.97 46.61
N GLU A 332 22.55 -41.28 46.51
CA GLU A 332 23.10 -41.94 45.32
C GLU A 332 22.19 -41.76 44.09
N GLU A 333 20.88 -41.84 44.27
CA GLU A 333 19.92 -41.58 43.19
C GLU A 333 19.89 -40.10 42.78
N ALA A 334 20.01 -39.17 43.74
CA ALA A 334 20.16 -37.75 43.46
C ALA A 334 21.48 -37.42 42.76
N GLU A 335 22.59 -38.08 43.12
CA GLU A 335 23.89 -37.91 42.46
C GLU A 335 23.88 -38.46 41.03
N LYS A 336 23.22 -39.59 40.80
CA LYS A 336 23.03 -40.13 39.45
C LYS A 336 22.18 -39.19 38.59
N ASN A 337 21.05 -38.72 39.12
CA ASN A 337 20.20 -37.75 38.42
C ASN A 337 20.94 -36.44 38.12
N LEU A 338 21.80 -35.98 39.05
CA LEU A 338 22.63 -34.79 38.84
C LEU A 338 23.67 -35.00 37.74
N GLN A 339 24.25 -36.20 37.64
CA GLN A 339 25.21 -36.55 36.61
C GLN A 339 24.55 -36.63 35.22
N ASP A 340 23.35 -37.22 35.13
CA ASP A 340 22.57 -37.27 33.88
C ASP A 340 22.20 -35.85 33.39
N ILE A 341 21.77 -34.97 34.30
CA ILE A 341 21.49 -33.55 34.00
C ILE A 341 22.77 -32.83 33.52
N LYS A 342 23.92 -33.14 34.11
CA LYS A 342 25.20 -32.53 33.73
C LYS A 342 25.65 -32.96 32.34
N GLU A 343 25.44 -34.21 31.97
CA GLU A 343 25.73 -34.72 30.63
C GLU A 343 24.81 -34.10 29.58
N GLU A 344 23.51 -34.03 29.86
CA GLU A 344 22.53 -33.33 29.00
C GLU A 344 22.89 -31.85 28.81
N LEU A 345 23.26 -31.17 29.89
CA LEU A 345 23.69 -29.78 29.84
C LEU A 345 24.98 -29.61 29.03
N SER A 346 25.93 -30.54 29.13
CA SER A 346 27.17 -30.51 28.34
C SER A 346 26.92 -30.72 26.84
N GLY A 347 25.96 -31.59 26.48
CA GLY A 347 25.50 -31.78 25.11
C GLY A 347 24.87 -30.51 24.54
N ASN A 348 23.99 -29.87 25.31
CA ASN A 348 23.33 -28.62 24.94
C ASN A 348 24.33 -27.46 24.78
N ILE A 349 25.37 -27.38 25.63
CA ILE A 349 26.43 -26.38 25.50
C ILE A 349 27.26 -26.59 24.22
N SER A 350 27.61 -27.84 23.88
CA SER A 350 28.31 -28.17 22.64
C SER A 350 27.47 -27.80 21.40
N GLN A 351 26.17 -28.11 21.44
CA GLN A 351 25.22 -27.74 20.38
C GLN A 351 25.15 -26.22 20.21
N ALA A 352 24.97 -25.47 21.29
CA ALA A 352 24.92 -24.01 21.28
C ALA A 352 26.23 -23.37 20.79
N GLN A 353 27.38 -23.99 21.08
CA GLN A 353 28.68 -23.54 20.58
C GLN A 353 28.82 -23.73 19.06
N LYS A 354 28.32 -24.84 18.51
CA LYS A 354 28.30 -25.07 17.05
C LYS A 354 27.37 -24.08 16.35
N GLU A 355 26.18 -23.88 16.87
CA GLU A 355 25.23 -22.88 16.35
C GLU A 355 25.81 -21.47 16.40
N LYS A 356 26.56 -21.12 17.45
CA LYS A 356 27.27 -19.85 17.55
C LYS A 356 28.35 -19.69 16.47
N GLN A 357 29.15 -20.73 16.18
CA GLN A 357 30.17 -20.66 15.15
C GLN A 357 29.57 -20.51 13.74
N GLU A 358 28.48 -21.22 13.46
CA GLU A 358 27.75 -21.11 12.20
C GLU A 358 27.13 -19.70 12.04
N MET A 359 26.58 -19.14 13.11
CA MET A 359 26.09 -17.77 13.16
C MET A 359 27.17 -16.70 12.92
N GLU A 360 28.38 -16.91 13.44
CA GLU A 360 29.51 -16.00 13.20
C GLU A 360 29.94 -16.04 11.72
N ARG A 361 29.87 -17.23 11.09
CA ARG A 361 30.16 -17.41 9.66
C ARG A 361 29.13 -16.69 8.78
N LEU A 362 27.84 -16.88 9.07
CA LEU A 362 26.75 -16.20 8.36
C LEU A 362 26.79 -14.68 8.55
N ARG A 363 27.20 -14.19 9.73
CA ARG A 363 27.41 -12.75 9.97
C ARG A 363 28.49 -12.18 9.05
N ASN A 364 29.63 -12.86 8.93
CA ASN A 364 30.73 -12.39 8.08
C ASN A 364 30.34 -12.38 6.59
N GLU A 365 29.57 -13.37 6.13
CA GLU A 365 29.01 -13.39 4.77
C GLU A 365 28.03 -12.23 4.56
N LEU A 366 27.14 -11.96 5.54
CA LEU A 366 26.22 -10.84 5.51
C LEU A 366 26.94 -9.48 5.43
N ASP A 367 28.03 -9.31 6.18
CA ASP A 367 28.84 -8.09 6.19
C ASP A 367 29.56 -7.90 4.84
N SER A 368 30.08 -8.98 4.24
CA SER A 368 30.66 -8.96 2.89
C SER A 368 29.64 -8.56 1.81
N THR A 369 28.45 -9.14 1.84
CA THR A 369 27.36 -8.82 0.89
C THR A 369 26.87 -7.38 1.07
N ASN A 370 26.76 -6.90 2.31
CA ASN A 370 26.41 -5.50 2.59
C ASN A 370 27.47 -4.53 2.05
N GLN A 371 28.75 -4.88 2.12
CA GLN A 371 29.83 -4.05 1.59
C GLN A 371 29.76 -3.95 0.06
N GLN A 372 29.47 -5.06 -0.64
CA GLN A 372 29.25 -5.07 -2.08
C GLN A 372 28.03 -4.22 -2.48
N LEU A 373 26.93 -4.33 -1.72
CA LEU A 373 25.73 -3.53 -1.95
C LEU A 373 26.00 -2.01 -1.82
N GLN A 374 26.83 -1.61 -0.85
CA GLN A 374 27.22 -0.20 -0.72
C GLN A 374 28.06 0.27 -1.91
N GLN A 375 28.97 -0.56 -2.42
CA GLN A 375 29.77 -0.22 -3.61
C GLN A 375 28.88 -0.04 -4.85
N GLU A 376 27.91 -0.93 -5.08
CA GLU A 376 26.96 -0.79 -6.19
C GLU A 376 26.04 0.43 -6.03
N LYS A 377 25.61 0.76 -4.79
CA LYS A 377 24.85 1.99 -4.51
C LYS A 377 25.65 3.24 -4.89
N THR A 378 26.94 3.30 -4.55
CA THR A 378 27.80 4.44 -4.91
C THR A 378 28.01 4.57 -6.42
N ALA A 379 28.22 3.46 -7.13
CA ALA A 379 28.36 3.47 -8.58
C ALA A 379 27.06 3.93 -9.28
N ALA A 380 25.89 3.54 -8.77
CA ALA A 380 24.60 3.98 -9.28
C ALA A 380 24.36 5.49 -9.08
N GLU A 381 24.81 6.05 -7.95
CA GLU A 381 24.72 7.50 -7.70
C GLU A 381 25.61 8.31 -8.66
N ASP A 382 26.81 7.81 -8.97
CA ASP A 382 27.71 8.42 -9.96
C ASP A 382 27.12 8.40 -11.37
N LEU A 383 26.49 7.28 -11.77
CA LEU A 383 25.77 7.18 -13.05
C LEU A 383 24.60 8.16 -13.12
N LYS A 384 23.85 8.32 -12.01
CA LYS A 384 22.75 9.28 -11.92
C LYS A 384 23.25 10.72 -12.11
N LYS A 385 24.38 11.07 -11.50
CA LYS A 385 25.01 12.39 -11.63
C LYS A 385 25.41 12.68 -13.09
N LYS A 386 26.09 11.73 -13.75
CA LYS A 386 26.44 11.84 -15.17
C LYS A 386 25.22 12.01 -16.08
N ASN A 387 24.12 11.33 -15.76
CA ASN A 387 22.88 11.44 -16.53
C ASN A 387 22.20 12.83 -16.37
N CYS A 388 22.28 13.43 -15.18
CA CYS A 388 21.82 14.80 -14.95
C CYS A 388 22.63 15.83 -15.74
N GLU A 389 23.96 15.67 -15.81
CA GLU A 389 24.85 16.53 -16.62
C GLU A 389 24.51 16.44 -18.12
N LEU A 390 24.31 15.22 -18.64
CA LEU A 390 23.91 15.01 -20.04
C LEU A 390 22.54 15.63 -20.35
N SER A 391 21.57 15.49 -19.44
CA SER A 391 20.23 16.09 -19.57
C SER A 391 20.30 17.62 -19.65
N GLY A 392 21.16 18.25 -18.85
CA GLY A 392 21.43 19.69 -18.90
C GLY A 392 21.95 20.14 -20.26
N ASN A 393 22.94 19.42 -20.80
CA ASN A 393 23.52 19.71 -22.12
C ASN A 393 22.48 19.56 -23.25
N ILE A 394 21.58 18.57 -23.16
CA ILE A 394 20.48 18.39 -24.14
C ILE A 394 19.49 19.56 -24.07
N SER A 395 19.12 20.01 -22.87
CA SER A 395 18.22 21.16 -22.70
C SER A 395 18.81 22.43 -23.32
N GLN A 396 20.12 22.63 -23.17
CA GLN A 396 20.83 23.76 -23.79
C GLN A 396 20.87 23.64 -25.33
N ALA A 397 21.20 22.46 -25.86
CA ALA A 397 21.18 22.21 -27.30
C ALA A 397 19.77 22.38 -27.91
N GLN A 398 18.71 22.00 -27.18
CA GLN A 398 17.32 22.22 -27.60
C GLN A 398 16.94 23.70 -27.61
N LYS A 399 17.41 24.50 -26.65
CA LYS A 399 17.22 25.96 -26.64
C LYS A 399 17.93 26.62 -27.81
N GLU A 400 19.14 26.18 -28.14
CA GLU A 400 19.88 26.66 -29.32
C GLU A 400 19.16 26.26 -30.61
N LYS A 401 18.65 25.03 -30.70
CA LYS A 401 17.80 24.58 -31.83
C LYS A 401 16.56 25.46 -32.00
N GLN A 402 15.85 25.79 -30.92
CA GLN A 402 14.69 26.68 -30.99
C GLN A 402 15.06 28.11 -31.40
N LYS A 403 16.20 28.63 -30.94
CA LYS A 403 16.73 29.93 -31.35
C LYS A 403 17.05 29.93 -32.86
N MET A 404 17.62 28.84 -33.35
CA MET A 404 17.91 28.63 -34.77
C MET A 404 16.66 28.45 -35.64
N GLU A 405 15.60 27.84 -35.13
CA GLU A 405 14.31 27.74 -35.82
C GLU A 405 13.65 29.12 -35.98
N ARG A 406 13.74 29.97 -34.95
CA ARG A 406 13.26 31.37 -35.03
C ARG A 406 14.04 32.18 -36.05
N LEU A 407 15.37 32.08 -36.03
CA LEU A 407 16.22 32.72 -37.04
C LEU A 407 15.97 32.18 -38.46
N ARG A 408 15.61 30.90 -38.61
CA ARG A 408 15.19 30.32 -39.90
C ARG A 408 13.88 30.94 -40.38
N ASN A 409 12.89 31.05 -39.51
CA ASN A 409 11.60 31.63 -39.85
C ASN A 409 11.71 33.13 -40.17
N GLU A 410 12.59 33.86 -39.47
CA GLU A 410 12.95 35.26 -39.78
C GLU A 410 13.72 35.39 -41.12
N LEU A 411 14.57 34.41 -41.45
CA LEU A 411 15.28 34.35 -42.73
C LEU A 411 14.32 34.03 -43.90
N ASP A 412 13.35 33.14 -43.69
CA ASP A 412 12.33 32.80 -44.68
C ASP A 412 11.37 33.98 -44.93
N SER A 413 11.14 34.86 -43.94
CA SER A 413 10.43 36.13 -44.16
C SER A 413 11.25 37.21 -44.88
N THR A 414 12.59 37.09 -44.92
CA THR A 414 13.50 38.09 -45.54
C THR A 414 14.01 37.63 -46.92
N LYS A 415 13.47 36.54 -47.48
CA LYS A 415 13.94 35.94 -48.74
C LYS A 415 13.56 36.68 -50.02
N GLN A 416 12.93 37.85 -49.95
CA GLN A 416 12.47 38.55 -51.15
C GLN A 416 13.31 39.75 -51.59
N GLN A 417 14.48 40.01 -50.98
CA GLN A 417 15.42 41.04 -51.45
C GLN A 417 16.80 40.95 -50.77
N LEU A 418 17.72 40.05 -51.17
CA LEU A 418 19.09 40.06 -50.58
C LEU A 418 20.26 39.74 -51.55
N PRO A 419 21.43 40.42 -51.42
CA PRO A 419 22.62 40.27 -52.28
C PRO A 419 23.59 39.14 -51.85
N ILE A 420 24.59 38.85 -52.69
CA ILE A 420 25.54 37.71 -52.66
C ILE A 420 26.26 37.51 -51.30
N THR A 421 26.55 38.58 -50.56
CA THR A 421 27.21 38.53 -49.25
C THR A 421 26.38 37.79 -48.18
N SER A 422 25.06 37.79 -48.33
CA SER A 422 24.14 37.09 -47.43
C SER A 422 24.12 35.57 -47.66
N ARG A 423 24.42 35.09 -48.88
CA ARG A 423 24.50 33.64 -49.19
C ARG A 423 25.65 32.94 -48.48
N ARG A 424 26.80 33.60 -48.31
CA ARG A 424 27.98 33.02 -47.62
C ARG A 424 27.71 32.80 -46.13
N LYS A 425 27.06 33.78 -45.48
CA LYS A 425 26.63 33.66 -44.07
C LYS A 425 25.58 32.56 -43.87
N ILE A 426 24.67 32.39 -44.84
CA ILE A 426 23.66 31.31 -44.80
C ILE A 426 24.34 29.94 -44.94
N LEU A 427 25.34 29.80 -45.80
CA LEU A 427 26.07 28.55 -46.01
C LEU A 427 26.92 28.15 -44.78
N GLU A 428 27.60 29.12 -44.16
CA GLU A 428 28.31 28.92 -42.89
C GLU A 428 27.35 28.51 -41.76
N GLU A 429 26.16 29.11 -41.73
CA GLU A 429 25.14 28.77 -40.73
C GLU A 429 24.47 27.41 -41.00
N GLN A 430 24.36 26.98 -42.26
CA GLN A 430 23.89 25.65 -42.63
C GLN A 430 24.91 24.58 -42.23
N GLN A 431 26.21 24.80 -42.43
CA GLN A 431 27.26 23.90 -41.94
C GLN A 431 27.25 23.78 -40.40
N ARG A 432 27.09 24.90 -39.68
CA ARG A 432 26.96 24.85 -38.21
C ARG A 432 25.73 24.06 -37.75
N ARG A 433 24.63 24.07 -38.51
CA ARG A 433 23.44 23.24 -38.21
C ARG A 433 23.70 21.76 -38.41
N GLU A 434 24.35 21.37 -39.51
CA GLU A 434 24.66 19.96 -39.77
C GLU A 434 25.62 19.39 -38.72
N GLU A 435 26.61 20.18 -38.27
CA GLU A 435 27.52 19.78 -37.20
C GLU A 435 26.81 19.68 -35.84
N ALA A 436 25.92 20.61 -35.52
CA ALA A 436 25.10 20.55 -34.31
C ALA A 436 24.14 19.34 -34.30
N GLU A 437 23.55 18.98 -35.44
CA GLU A 437 22.69 17.79 -35.57
C GLU A 437 23.47 16.49 -35.41
N LYS A 438 24.69 16.42 -35.96
CA LYS A 438 25.60 15.27 -35.76
C LYS A 438 26.01 15.13 -34.29
N ASN A 439 26.33 16.23 -33.62
CA ASN A 439 26.67 16.23 -32.19
C ASN A 439 25.47 15.82 -31.33
N LEU A 440 24.26 16.25 -31.69
CA LEU A 440 23.04 15.85 -30.99
C LEU A 440 22.75 14.35 -31.14
N GLN A 441 23.07 13.77 -32.31
CA GLN A 441 22.91 12.35 -32.55
C GLN A 441 23.89 11.50 -31.72
N ASP A 442 25.16 11.92 -31.63
CA ASP A 442 26.18 11.26 -30.78
C ASP A 442 25.81 11.31 -29.28
N ILE A 443 25.26 12.44 -28.81
CA ILE A 443 24.77 12.58 -27.43
C ILE A 443 23.59 11.63 -27.15
N LYS A 444 22.68 11.45 -28.11
CA LYS A 444 21.56 10.51 -27.98
C LYS A 444 22.04 9.06 -27.86
N GLU A 445 23.00 8.64 -28.69
CA GLU A 445 23.55 7.28 -28.63
C GLU A 445 24.25 7.00 -27.29
N LYS A 446 25.03 7.96 -26.77
CA LYS A 446 25.62 7.88 -25.42
C LYS A 446 24.57 7.80 -24.32
N LEU A 447 23.45 8.50 -24.47
CA LEU A 447 22.34 8.44 -23.51
C LEU A 447 21.68 7.06 -23.50
N TYR A 448 21.41 6.48 -24.68
CA TYR A 448 20.84 5.13 -24.78
C TYR A 448 21.77 4.07 -24.19
N GLY A 449 23.09 4.17 -24.40
CA GLY A 449 24.07 3.29 -23.77
C GLY A 449 24.06 3.37 -22.24
N ASN A 450 24.07 4.59 -21.68
CA ASN A 450 24.04 4.79 -20.23
C ASN A 450 22.73 4.30 -19.59
N ILE A 451 21.59 4.44 -20.28
CA ILE A 451 20.30 3.92 -19.80
C ILE A 451 20.32 2.39 -19.76
N SER A 452 20.86 1.74 -20.81
CA SER A 452 21.01 0.28 -20.85
C SER A 452 21.88 -0.22 -19.69
N GLN A 453 23.02 0.42 -19.45
CA GLN A 453 23.93 0.06 -18.35
C GLN A 453 23.28 0.28 -16.97
N ALA A 454 22.53 1.36 -16.79
CA ALA A 454 21.79 1.62 -15.55
C ALA A 454 20.67 0.59 -15.29
N GLN A 455 20.06 0.04 -16.36
CA GLN A 455 19.07 -1.03 -16.23
C GLN A 455 19.72 -2.37 -15.83
N GLU A 456 20.90 -2.69 -16.35
CA GLU A 456 21.65 -3.89 -15.96
C GLU A 456 22.11 -3.84 -14.50
N GLU A 457 22.68 -2.71 -14.07
CA GLU A 457 23.06 -2.48 -12.66
C GLU A 457 21.85 -2.57 -11.72
N LYS A 458 20.69 -2.06 -12.15
CA LYS A 458 19.44 -2.21 -11.38
C LYS A 458 19.04 -3.68 -11.23
N GLN A 459 19.13 -4.49 -12.28
CA GLN A 459 18.83 -5.92 -12.21
C GLN A 459 19.83 -6.71 -11.35
N LYS A 460 21.08 -6.24 -11.27
CA LYS A 460 22.11 -6.82 -10.41
C LYS A 460 21.85 -6.53 -8.92
N MET A 461 21.53 -5.28 -8.61
CA MET A 461 21.09 -4.86 -7.27
C MET A 461 19.82 -5.59 -6.79
N GLU A 462 18.85 -5.84 -7.67
CA GLU A 462 17.62 -6.58 -7.33
C GLU A 462 17.93 -8.05 -6.95
N ARG A 463 18.89 -8.67 -7.64
CA ARG A 463 19.35 -10.03 -7.33
C ARG A 463 20.07 -10.11 -5.99
N LEU A 464 21.01 -9.19 -5.74
CA LEU A 464 21.71 -9.11 -4.45
C LEU A 464 20.75 -8.83 -3.29
N ARG A 465 19.70 -8.03 -3.51
CA ARG A 465 18.65 -7.80 -2.51
C ARG A 465 17.89 -9.08 -2.16
N ASN A 466 17.50 -9.86 -3.17
CA ASN A 466 16.77 -11.11 -2.94
C ASN A 466 17.64 -12.16 -2.23
N GLU A 467 18.93 -12.25 -2.57
CA GLU A 467 19.90 -13.10 -1.86
C GLU A 467 20.08 -12.64 -0.39
N LEU A 468 20.16 -11.33 -0.16
CA LEU A 468 20.24 -10.75 1.19
C LEU A 468 19.00 -11.08 2.03
N ASP A 469 17.81 -11.00 1.46
CA ASP A 469 16.55 -11.28 2.16
C ASP A 469 16.37 -12.78 2.45
N SER A 470 16.87 -13.66 1.58
CA SER A 470 16.92 -15.10 1.84
C SER A 470 17.89 -15.46 2.98
N THR A 471 19.03 -14.78 3.06
CA THR A 471 20.03 -14.97 4.13
C THR A 471 19.52 -14.46 5.48
N LYS A 472 18.75 -13.36 5.49
CA LYS A 472 18.07 -12.85 6.70
C LYS A 472 17.02 -13.80 7.26
N GLN A 473 16.45 -14.68 6.43
CA GLN A 473 15.44 -15.63 6.86
C GLN A 473 16.01 -16.78 7.71
N GLN A 474 17.33 -17.02 7.66
CA GLN A 474 18.02 -18.07 8.41
C GLN A 474 18.53 -17.61 9.79
N LEU A 475 18.37 -16.33 10.17
CA LEU A 475 18.88 -15.79 11.44
C LEU A 475 17.85 -15.92 12.60
N PRO A 476 18.29 -16.25 13.84
CA PRO A 476 17.45 -16.34 15.03
C PRO A 476 16.71 -15.04 15.39
N ILE A 477 15.53 -15.18 15.99
CA ILE A 477 14.53 -14.14 16.27
C ILE A 477 15.10 -12.93 17.05
N THR A 478 16.06 -13.14 17.95
CA THR A 478 16.67 -12.09 18.79
C THR A 478 17.55 -11.14 17.98
N SER A 479 18.18 -11.61 16.89
CA SER A 479 19.00 -10.81 15.98
C SER A 479 18.14 -10.04 14.98
N ARG A 480 16.98 -10.58 14.58
CA ARG A 480 15.99 -9.86 13.76
C ARG A 480 15.49 -8.58 14.42
N ARG A 481 15.28 -8.58 15.74
CA ARG A 481 14.79 -7.39 16.47
C ARG A 481 15.79 -6.22 16.41
N LYS A 482 17.09 -6.49 16.61
CA LYS A 482 18.14 -5.45 16.53
C LYS A 482 18.39 -4.95 15.10
N ILE A 483 18.26 -5.82 14.11
CA ILE A 483 18.36 -5.44 12.70
C ILE A 483 17.14 -4.59 12.29
N LEU A 484 15.94 -4.94 12.76
CA LEU A 484 14.71 -4.18 12.51
C LEU A 484 14.74 -2.79 13.15
N GLU A 485 15.26 -2.67 14.37
CA GLU A 485 15.47 -1.37 15.04
C GLU A 485 16.49 -0.50 14.31
N GLU A 486 17.57 -1.08 13.79
CA GLU A 486 18.57 -0.37 12.99
C GLU A 486 18.04 0.02 11.59
N GLN A 487 17.17 -0.80 11.00
CA GLN A 487 16.48 -0.50 9.74
C GLN A 487 15.49 0.64 9.90
N GLN A 488 14.69 0.66 10.98
CA GLN A 488 13.79 1.77 11.28
C GLN A 488 14.55 3.09 11.45
N ARG A 489 15.70 3.09 12.13
CA ARG A 489 16.55 4.28 12.24
C ARG A 489 17.10 4.74 10.88
N ARG A 490 17.44 3.83 9.98
CA ARG A 490 17.92 4.16 8.63
C ARG A 490 16.81 4.68 7.72
N GLU A 491 15.60 4.11 7.79
CA GLU A 491 14.43 4.58 7.05
C GLU A 491 14.00 5.98 7.52
N GLU A 492 14.05 6.24 8.83
CA GLU A 492 13.79 7.56 9.38
C GLU A 492 14.86 8.58 8.95
N ALA A 493 16.13 8.19 8.90
CA ALA A 493 17.22 9.03 8.37
C ALA A 493 17.07 9.30 6.86
N GLU A 494 16.64 8.32 6.05
CA GLU A 494 16.36 8.50 4.62
C GLU A 494 15.14 9.41 4.38
N LYS A 495 14.10 9.30 5.21
CA LYS A 495 12.93 10.21 5.17
C LYS A 495 13.34 11.65 5.50
N ASN A 496 14.18 11.84 6.52
CA ASN A 496 14.71 13.15 6.89
C ASN A 496 15.62 13.74 5.79
N LEU A 497 16.43 12.91 5.13
CA LEU A 497 17.24 13.34 4.00
C LEU A 497 16.38 13.73 2.78
N GLN A 498 15.27 13.03 2.55
CA GLN A 498 14.33 13.34 1.48
C GLN A 498 13.59 14.67 1.74
N ASP A 499 13.18 14.94 2.98
CA ASP A 499 12.59 16.22 3.39
C ASP A 499 13.60 17.39 3.22
N ILE A 500 14.88 17.19 3.57
CA ILE A 500 15.94 18.17 3.32
C ILE A 500 16.14 18.42 1.82
N LYS A 501 16.13 17.37 0.98
CA LYS A 501 16.23 17.50 -0.48
C LYS A 501 15.06 18.26 -1.08
N GLU A 502 13.83 18.00 -0.61
CA GLU A 502 12.64 18.73 -1.05
C GLU A 502 12.69 20.20 -0.65
N LYS A 503 13.12 20.50 0.58
CA LYS A 503 13.34 21.88 1.04
C LYS A 503 14.41 22.60 0.22
N MET A 504 15.51 21.93 -0.12
CA MET A 504 16.56 22.47 -0.99
C MET A 504 16.06 22.72 -2.42
N LEU A 505 15.30 21.78 -2.98
CA LEU A 505 14.70 21.91 -4.32
C LEU A 505 13.69 23.07 -4.37
N GLN A 506 12.93 23.26 -3.29
CA GLN A 506 11.96 24.35 -3.18
C GLN A 506 12.64 25.71 -3.00
N ALA A 507 13.77 25.76 -2.27
CA ALA A 507 14.63 26.95 -2.16
C ALA A 507 15.33 27.30 -3.48
N GLU A 508 15.72 26.31 -4.28
CA GLU A 508 16.29 26.51 -5.62
C GLU A 508 15.23 26.98 -6.62
N LYS A 509 14.02 26.42 -6.57
CA LYS A 509 12.88 26.86 -7.37
C LYS A 509 12.50 28.31 -7.09
N THR A 510 12.42 28.72 -5.82
CA THR A 510 12.13 30.12 -5.44
C THR A 510 13.22 31.08 -5.92
N ARG A 511 14.50 30.68 -5.87
CA ARG A 511 15.62 31.48 -6.40
C ARG A 511 15.55 31.67 -7.92
N ASN A 512 15.15 30.61 -8.63
CA ASN A 512 14.97 30.63 -10.09
C ASN A 512 13.74 31.44 -10.50
N ASP A 513 12.62 31.33 -9.77
CA ASP A 513 11.41 32.12 -9.99
C ASP A 513 11.67 33.63 -9.76
N GLU A 514 12.47 33.99 -8.75
CA GLU A 514 12.90 35.37 -8.52
C GLU A 514 13.81 35.90 -9.63
N SER A 515 14.71 35.06 -10.13
CA SER A 515 15.61 35.39 -11.25
C SER A 515 14.82 35.58 -12.56
N ASP A 516 13.82 34.74 -12.84
CA ASP A 516 12.93 34.86 -14.00
C ASP A 516 12.04 36.10 -13.90
N ARG A 517 11.60 36.47 -12.69
CA ARG A 517 10.87 37.72 -12.42
C ARG A 517 11.74 38.95 -12.70
N LYS A 518 13.00 38.96 -12.26
CA LYS A 518 13.97 40.05 -12.55
C LYS A 518 14.28 40.14 -14.05
N LEU A 519 14.41 39.00 -14.74
CA LEU A 519 14.64 38.97 -16.18
C LEU A 519 13.45 39.52 -16.97
N LYS A 520 12.21 39.17 -16.59
CA LYS A 520 10.99 39.73 -17.20
C LYS A 520 10.89 41.25 -17.04
N GLU A 521 11.32 41.78 -15.90
CA GLU A 521 11.32 43.23 -15.66
C GLU A 521 12.37 43.95 -16.51
N LEU A 522 13.59 43.40 -16.62
CA LEU A 522 14.63 43.91 -17.52
C LEU A 522 14.19 43.88 -18.99
N VAL A 523 13.49 42.81 -19.42
CA VAL A 523 12.93 42.72 -20.78
C VAL A 523 11.88 43.80 -21.02
N LYS A 524 11.00 44.09 -20.04
CA LYS A 524 10.04 45.20 -20.15
C LYS A 524 10.73 46.57 -20.28
N GLN A 525 11.77 46.81 -19.49
CA GLN A 525 12.56 48.05 -19.56
C GLN A 525 13.23 48.21 -20.93
N LEU A 526 13.84 47.14 -21.46
CA LEU A 526 14.45 47.14 -22.79
C LEU A 526 13.42 47.36 -23.90
N GLN A 527 12.22 46.79 -23.79
CA GLN A 527 11.13 47.03 -24.73
C GLN A 527 10.63 48.47 -24.69
N HIS A 528 10.59 49.09 -23.50
CA HIS A 528 10.22 50.49 -23.34
C HIS A 528 11.26 51.42 -23.98
N GLU A 529 12.55 51.21 -23.69
CA GLU A 529 13.64 51.99 -24.30
C GLU A 529 13.71 51.78 -25.81
N LYS A 530 13.48 50.57 -26.32
CA LYS A 530 13.36 50.31 -27.76
C LYS A 530 12.26 51.16 -28.40
N LYS A 531 11.05 51.18 -27.83
CA LYS A 531 9.93 52.01 -28.33
C LYS A 531 10.24 53.51 -28.27
N LYS A 532 10.93 53.96 -27.23
CA LYS A 532 11.37 55.36 -27.09
C LYS A 532 12.38 55.73 -28.17
N THR A 533 13.34 54.84 -28.44
CA THR A 533 14.35 55.03 -29.49
C THR A 533 13.71 55.04 -30.88
N GLU A 534 12.76 54.14 -31.15
CA GLU A 534 11.97 54.13 -32.40
C GLU A 534 11.19 55.44 -32.59
N LYS A 535 10.56 55.96 -31.53
CA LYS A 535 9.87 57.27 -31.59
C LYS A 535 10.83 58.42 -31.90
N ASN A 536 11.97 58.48 -31.22
CA ASN A 536 12.97 59.52 -31.45
C ASN A 536 13.55 59.44 -32.88
N LEU A 537 13.77 58.24 -33.39
CA LEU A 537 14.23 58.02 -34.76
C LEU A 537 13.21 58.51 -35.77
N ASN A 538 11.92 58.19 -35.56
CA ASN A 538 10.84 58.64 -36.44
C ASN A 538 10.71 60.18 -36.45
N GLU A 539 10.90 60.82 -35.30
CA GLU A 539 10.90 62.28 -35.21
C GLU A 539 12.08 62.91 -35.96
N LEU A 540 13.28 62.34 -35.83
CA LEU A 540 14.47 62.75 -36.59
C LEU A 540 14.28 62.57 -38.10
N VAL A 541 13.68 61.47 -38.53
CA VAL A 541 13.36 61.23 -39.94
C VAL A 541 12.41 62.30 -40.47
N LYS A 542 11.37 62.62 -39.70
CA LYS A 542 10.42 63.68 -40.05
C LYS A 542 11.09 65.05 -40.16
N GLN A 543 11.98 65.39 -39.23
CA GLN A 543 12.75 66.65 -39.29
C GLN A 543 13.65 66.72 -40.52
N LEU A 544 14.29 65.60 -40.90
CA LEU A 544 15.12 65.52 -42.11
C LEU A 544 14.29 65.65 -43.39
N GLU A 545 13.08 65.09 -43.43
CA GLU A 545 12.15 65.26 -44.54
C GLU A 545 11.67 66.71 -44.68
N GLU A 546 11.37 67.37 -43.56
CA GLU A 546 11.01 68.80 -43.55
C GLU A 546 12.17 69.69 -44.06
N GLU A 547 13.40 69.44 -43.62
CA GLU A 547 14.59 70.16 -44.11
C GLU A 547 14.87 69.87 -45.59
N LYS A 548 14.71 68.63 -46.03
CA LYS A 548 14.82 68.26 -47.45
C LYS A 548 13.79 69.04 -48.29
N ASN A 549 12.55 69.12 -47.85
CA ASN A 549 11.49 69.86 -48.54
C ASN A 549 11.77 71.37 -48.59
N LYS A 550 12.28 71.97 -47.50
CA LYS A 550 12.73 73.39 -47.51
C LYS A 550 13.87 73.64 -48.50
N THR A 551 14.79 72.68 -48.61
CA THR A 551 15.92 72.75 -49.54
C THR A 551 15.47 72.62 -51.00
N GLU A 552 14.49 71.76 -51.28
CA GLU A 552 13.88 71.63 -52.61
C GLU A 552 13.08 72.88 -53.01
N VAL A 553 12.32 73.47 -52.07
CA VAL A 553 11.60 74.74 -52.29
C VAL A 553 12.58 75.89 -52.53
N SER A 554 13.68 75.96 -51.78
CA SER A 554 14.74 76.97 -51.98
C SER A 554 15.47 76.78 -53.32
N ARG A 555 15.69 75.52 -53.75
CA ARG A 555 16.21 75.21 -55.09
C ARG A 555 15.25 75.64 -56.19
N SER A 556 13.95 75.38 -56.04
CA SER A 556 12.93 75.77 -57.02
C SER A 556 12.78 77.29 -57.12
N SER A 557 12.89 78.02 -56.01
CA SER A 557 12.82 79.48 -56.02
C SER A 557 14.10 80.13 -56.55
N LEU A 558 15.29 79.56 -56.30
CA LEU A 558 16.53 79.96 -56.98
C LEU A 558 16.48 79.67 -58.48
N PHE A 559 15.90 78.54 -58.91
CA PHE A 559 15.75 78.19 -60.32
C PHE A 559 14.85 79.19 -61.06
N ASN A 560 13.73 79.59 -60.46
CA ASN A 560 12.83 80.61 -61.02
C ASN A 560 13.43 82.04 -61.00
N PHE A 561 14.40 82.32 -60.13
CA PHE A 561 15.10 83.60 -60.11
C PHE A 561 16.19 83.70 -61.18
N ILE A 562 16.80 82.58 -61.56
CA ILE A 562 17.86 82.51 -62.59
C ILE A 562 17.25 82.39 -64.01
N PHE A 563 16.03 81.84 -64.14
CA PHE A 563 15.29 81.73 -65.40
C PHE A 563 13.86 82.27 -65.26
N PRO A 564 13.66 83.59 -65.27
CA PRO A 564 12.33 84.16 -65.47
C PRO A 564 11.93 84.00 -66.96
N GLU A 565 10.71 83.54 -67.23
CA GLU A 565 10.13 83.44 -68.58
C GLU A 565 10.09 84.79 -69.31
#